data_AF-C6E845-F1
#
_entry.id   AF-C6E845-F1
#
_cell.length_a   1.000
_cell.length_b   1.000
_cell.length_c   1.000
_cell.angle_alpha   90.00
_cell.angle_beta   90.00
_cell.angle_gamma   90.00
#
_symmetry.space_group_name_H-M   'P 1'
#
loop_
_entity.id
_entity.type
_entity.pdbx_description
1 polymer ?
#
loop_
_entity_poly.entity_id
_entity_poly.type
_entity_poly.pdbx_seq_one_letter_code
_entity_poly.pdbx_strand_id
1 'polypeptide(L)' 'MVRFYDAKDEADLARVEAILSKGGIEYFLGEAKGGAAREIEVAEEDVPKAEELMLLDKTGK' A
#
# COMPACT_ATOMS: atom_id res chain seq x y z
N MET A 1 -12.13 -5.26 -1.88
CA MET A 1 -11.05 -4.36 -1.47
C MET A 1 -11.10 -4.28 0.04
N VAL A 2 -9.96 -4.48 0.70
CA VAL A 2 -9.81 -4.42 2.16
C VAL A 2 -8.69 -3.45 2.50
N ARG A 3 -8.82 -2.73 3.60
CA ARG A 3 -7.78 -1.82 4.10
C ARG A 3 -6.48 -2.58 4.33
N PHE A 4 -5.42 -2.13 3.66
CA PHE A 4 -4.10 -2.75 3.67
C PHE A 4 -3.06 -1.86 4.35
N TYR A 5 -3.03 -0.57 4.02
CA TYR A 5 -2.01 0.34 4.52
C TYR A 5 -2.58 1.72 4.83
N ASP A 6 -1.99 2.43 5.79
CA ASP A 6 -2.31 3.82 6.10
C ASP A 6 -1.01 4.63 6.06
N ALA A 7 -0.85 5.40 4.98
CA ALA A 7 0.35 6.15 4.71
C ALA A 7 0.47 7.37 5.62
N LYS A 8 1.67 7.57 6.17
CA LYS A 8 1.93 8.68 7.11
C LYS A 8 1.93 10.03 6.42
N ASP A 9 2.48 10.06 5.20
CA ASP A 9 2.66 11.23 4.35
C ASP A 9 2.67 10.82 2.87
N GLU A 10 2.81 11.80 1.98
CA GLU A 10 2.79 11.57 0.52
C GLU A 10 4.00 10.78 0.02
N ALA A 11 5.16 10.87 0.69
CA ALA A 11 6.33 10.11 0.29
C ALA A 11 6.20 8.64 0.67
N ASP A 12 5.60 8.36 1.84
CA ASP A 12 5.25 7.00 2.26
C ASP A 12 4.18 6.40 1.36
N LEU A 13 3.16 7.18 0.98
CA LEU A 13 2.13 6.77 0.03
C LEU A 13 2.76 6.39 -1.31
N ALA A 14 3.54 7.28 -1.92
CA ALA A 14 4.21 7.03 -3.19
C ALA A 14 5.14 5.82 -3.16
N ARG A 15 5.82 5.57 -2.02
CA ARG A 15 6.65 4.38 -1.83
C ARG A 15 5.80 3.11 -1.89
N VAL A 16 4.70 3.06 -1.14
CA VAL A 16 3.84 1.86 -1.09
C VAL A 16 3.13 1.63 -2.41
N GLU A 17 2.65 2.69 -3.08
CA GLU A 17 2.11 2.61 -4.44
C GLU A 17 3.13 1.99 -5.42
N ALA A 18 4.39 2.43 -5.36
CA ALA A 18 5.45 1.87 -6.21
C ALA A 18 5.75 0.40 -5.90
N ILE A 19 5.68 -0.02 -4.63
CA ILE A 19 5.85 -1.42 -4.23
C ILE A 19 4.73 -2.29 -4.80
N LEU A 20 3.47 -1.88 -4.60
CA LEU A 20 2.29 -2.61 -5.09
C LEU A 20 2.27 -2.67 -6.62
N SER A 21 2.55 -1.55 -7.29
CA SER A 21 2.64 -1.48 -8.75
C SER A 21 3.73 -2.39 -9.32
N LYS A 22 4.94 -2.40 -8.73
CA LYS A 22 6.02 -3.32 -9.11
C LYS A 22 5.64 -4.79 -8.86
N GLY A 23 4.85 -5.04 -7.82
CA GLY A 23 4.29 -6.34 -7.49
C GLY A 23 3.15 -6.80 -8.41
N GLY A 24 2.65 -5.93 -9.29
CA GLY A 24 1.47 -6.20 -10.11
C GLY A 24 0.19 -6.35 -9.27
N ILE A 25 0.12 -5.67 -8.12
CA ILE A 25 -1.06 -5.66 -7.25
C ILE A 25 -1.87 -4.40 -7.54
N GLU A 26 -3.14 -4.58 -7.87
CA GLU A 26 -4.08 -3.47 -8.02
C GLU A 26 -4.48 -2.93 -6.64
N TYR A 27 -4.55 -1.60 -6.52
CA TYR A 27 -4.86 -0.94 -5.26
C TYR A 27 -5.79 0.25 -5.48
N PHE A 28 -6.49 0.63 -4.42
CA PHE A 28 -7.36 1.79 -4.38
C PHE A 28 -6.94 2.73 -3.24
N LEU A 29 -7.04 4.03 -3.49
CA LEU A 29 -6.80 5.05 -2.47
C LEU A 29 -8.12 5.42 -1.79
N GLY A 30 -8.23 5.09 -0.50
CA GLY A 30 -9.33 5.46 0.37
C GLY A 30 -9.09 6.82 1.04
N GLU A 31 -10.17 7.53 1.36
CA GLU A 31 -10.11 8.76 2.14
C GLU A 31 -9.68 8.45 3.58
N ALA A 32 -8.55 9.01 4.01
CA ALA A 32 -8.21 8.95 5.42
C ALA A 32 -9.15 9.90 6.18
N LYS A 33 -9.57 9.51 7.40
CA LYS A 33 -10.38 10.36 8.28
C LYS A 33 -9.60 11.65 8.63
N GLY A 34 -9.72 12.69 7.81
CA GLY A 34 -8.93 13.91 7.94
C GLY A 34 -8.62 14.69 6.65
N GLY A 35 -9.05 14.22 5.48
CA GLY A 35 -9.11 15.06 4.26
C GLY A 35 -7.98 14.90 3.24
N ALA A 36 -7.06 13.95 3.42
CA ALA A 36 -6.16 13.51 2.35
C ALA A 36 -6.26 11.99 2.21
N ALA A 37 -6.48 11.48 0.99
CA ALA A 37 -6.50 10.05 0.74
C ALA A 37 -5.11 9.45 1.01
N ARG A 38 -5.01 8.65 2.07
CA ARG A 38 -3.77 8.00 2.52
C ARG A 38 -3.98 6.54 2.88
N GLU A 39 -5.22 6.06 2.80
CA GLU A 39 -5.53 4.66 3.02
C GLU A 39 -5.35 3.93 1.70
N ILE A 40 -4.65 2.81 1.71
CA ILE A 40 -4.51 1.93 0.56
C ILE A 40 -5.32 0.68 0.85
N GLU A 41 -6.19 0.34 -0.09
CA GLU A 41 -6.96 -0.89 -0.10
C GLU A 41 -6.48 -1.79 -1.24
N VAL A 42 -6.44 -3.10 -1.00
CA VAL A 42 -6.09 -4.12 -2.01
C VAL A 42 -7.17 -5.21 -2.03
N ALA A 43 -7.16 -6.08 -3.05
CA ALA A 43 -8.02 -7.26 -3.01
C ALA A 43 -7.62 -8.17 -1.84
N GLU A 44 -8.59 -8.82 -1.17
CA GLU A 44 -8.31 -9.66 0.01
C GLU A 44 -7.34 -10.80 -0.34
N GLU A 45 -7.43 -11.32 -1.56
CA GLU A 45 -6.53 -12.35 -2.10
C GLU A 45 -5.09 -11.89 -2.32
N ASP A 46 -4.86 -10.59 -2.51
CA ASP A 46 -3.54 -10.00 -2.74
C ASP A 46 -2.85 -9.58 -1.44
N VAL A 47 -3.56 -9.53 -0.31
CA VAL A 47 -3.00 -9.13 1.00
C VAL A 47 -1.70 -9.88 1.32
N PRO A 48 -1.63 -11.23 1.22
CA PRO A 48 -0.40 -11.95 1.57
C PRO A 48 0.80 -11.54 0.70
N LYS A 49 0.58 -11.31 -0.59
CA LYS A 49 1.63 -10.88 -1.52
C LYS A 49 2.05 -9.43 -1.26
N ALA A 50 1.09 -8.56 -0.96
CA ALA A 50 1.35 -7.18 -0.61
C ALA A 50 2.19 -7.07 0.68
N GLU A 51 1.88 -7.90 1.69
CA GLU A 51 2.68 -8.00 2.92
C GLU A 51 4.10 -8.49 2.65
N GLU A 52 4.28 -9.51 1.80
CA GLU A 52 5.60 -10.02 1.41
C GLU A 52 6.45 -8.93 0.75
N LEU A 53 5.89 -8.21 -0.23
CA LEU A 53 6.60 -7.12 -0.92
C LEU A 53 7.02 -6.01 0.04
N MET A 54 6.17 -5.68 1.02
CA MET A 54 6.46 -4.68 2.06
C MET A 54 7.58 -5.12 3.01
N LEU A 55 7.75 -6.42 3.24
CA LEU A 55 8.87 -6.96 4.03
C LEU A 55 10.18 -6.97 3.24
N LEU A 56 10.13 -7.30 1.94
CA LEU A 56 11.29 -7.30 1.05
C LEU A 56 11.87 -5.88 0.88
N ASP A 57 11.02 -4.85 0.79
CA ASP A 57 11.46 -3.44 0.73
C ASP A 57 12.28 -3.03 1.96
N LYS A 58 11.90 -3.47 3.16
CA LYS A 58 12.63 -3.17 4.41
C LYS A 58 14.00 -3.85 4.51
N THR A 59 14.19 -4.93 3.75
CA THR A 59 15.39 -5.77 3.81
C THR A 59 16.38 -5.42 2.70
N GLY A 60 15.95 -4.68 1.68
CA GLY A 60 16.80 -4.13 0.62
C GLY A 60 17.59 -2.90 1.09
N LYS A 61 18.54 -3.09 2.01
CA LYS A 61 19.58 -2.11 2.34
C LYS A 61 20.93 -2.76 2.53
#